data_AF-A0A3D5WLK2-F1
#
_entry.id   AF-A0A3D5WLK2-F1
#
_cell.length_a   1.000
_cell.length_b   1.000
_cell.length_c   1.000
_cell.angle_alpha   90.00
_cell.angle_beta   90.00
_cell.angle_gamma   90.00
#
_symmetry.space_group_name_H-M   'P 1'
#
loop_
_entity.id
_entity.type
_entity.pdbx_description
1 polymer ?
#
loop_
_entity_poly.entity_id
_entity_poly.type
_entity_poly.pdbx_seq_one_letter_code
_entity_poly.pdbx_strand_id
1 'polypeptide(L)'
;MQLDTIGKNIRKYRLMKKFRQEDLAEKAGLTANYIGMVERGEKIPSLETFIKILNALEVSSDMVLADVLETGYTVKNSILNEKLAKLAPEDRSKIYE
;
A
#
# COMPACT_ATOMS: atom_id res chain seq x y z
N MET A 1 -12.84 10.85 -2.25
CA MET A 1 -11.53 10.17 -2.22
C MET A 1 -11.52 9.25 -1.02
N GLN A 2 -11.38 7.94 -1.22
CA GLN A 2 -11.11 7.04 -0.10
C GLN A 2 -9.64 7.29 0.30
N LEU A 3 -9.40 8.16 1.28
CA LEU A 3 -8.08 8.41 1.87
C LEU A 3 -7.80 7.43 3.01
N ASP A 4 -8.87 6.87 3.56
CA ASP A 4 -8.86 5.81 4.55
C ASP A 4 -8.12 4.55 4.06
N THR A 5 -8.00 4.34 2.75
CA THR A 5 -7.17 3.28 2.16
C THR A 5 -5.66 3.50 2.29
N ILE A 6 -5.16 4.75 2.23
CA ILE A 6 -3.71 5.01 2.42
C ILE A 6 -3.30 4.74 3.87
N GLY A 7 -4.08 5.26 4.83
CA GLY A 7 -3.86 5.01 6.27
C GLY A 7 -3.92 3.51 6.60
N LYS A 8 -4.90 2.79 6.04
CA LYS A 8 -5.02 1.32 6.15
C LYS A 8 -3.79 0.61 5.58
N ASN A 9 -3.26 1.05 4.44
CA ASN A 9 -2.06 0.46 3.83
C ASN A 9 -0.81 0.70 4.68
N ILE A 10 -0.62 1.91 5.20
CA ILE A 10 0.46 2.22 6.16
C ILE A 10 0.38 1.28 7.37
N ARG A 11 -0.83 1.14 7.96
CA ARG A 11 -1.06 0.23 9.09
C ARG A 11 -0.75 -1.22 8.73
N LYS A 12 -1.17 -1.68 7.56
CA LYS A 12 -0.90 -3.04 7.07
C LYS A 12 0.60 -3.31 7.03
N TYR A 13 1.39 -2.46 6.39
CA TYR A 13 2.84 -2.65 6.29
C TYR A 13 3.55 -2.49 7.64
N ARG A 14 3.09 -1.59 8.51
CA ARG A 14 3.59 -1.49 9.89
C ARG A 14 3.42 -2.81 10.64
N LEU A 15 2.23 -3.41 10.58
CA LEU A 15 1.97 -4.70 11.22
C LEU A 15 2.77 -5.85 10.61
N MET A 16 3.00 -5.85 9.29
CA MET A 16 3.87 -6.83 8.64
C MET A 16 5.33 -6.75 9.13
N LYS A 17 5.81 -5.54 9.43
CA LYS A 17 7.12 -5.31 10.06
C LYS A 17 7.13 -5.58 11.58
N LYS A 18 5.99 -5.99 12.16
CA LYS A 18 5.80 -6.21 13.61
C LYS A 18 6.07 -4.96 14.45
N PHE A 19 5.89 -3.78 13.88
CA PHE A 19 6.06 -2.51 14.58
C PHE A 19 4.78 -2.14 15.34
N ARG A 20 4.93 -1.65 16.56
CA ARG A 20 3.93 -0.82 17.24
C ARG A 20 3.89 0.57 16.61
N GLN A 21 2.89 1.39 16.96
CA GLN A 21 2.79 2.75 16.43
C GLN A 21 3.97 3.61 16.91
N GLU A 22 4.44 3.38 18.13
CA GLU A 22 5.61 3.98 18.75
C GLU A 22 6.88 3.66 17.96
N ASP A 23 7.07 2.39 17.56
CA ASP A 23 8.27 1.96 16.83
C ASP A 23 8.34 2.63 15.45
N LEU A 24 7.20 2.76 14.74
CA LEU A 24 7.16 3.49 13.46
C LEU A 24 7.37 4.99 13.68
N ALA A 25 6.77 5.55 14.72
CA ALA A 25 6.89 6.97 15.03
C ALA A 25 8.34 7.36 15.32
N GLU A 26 9.04 6.57 16.14
CA GLU A 26 10.46 6.75 16.44
C GLU A 26 11.31 6.73 15.15
N LYS A 27 11.12 5.71 14.31
CA LYS A 27 11.86 5.56 13.05
C LYS A 27 11.59 6.68 12.05
N ALA A 28 10.37 7.21 12.03
CA ALA A 28 9.96 8.29 11.11
C ALA A 28 10.24 9.69 11.67
N GLY A 29 10.69 9.83 12.93
CA GLY A 29 10.84 11.12 13.61
C GLY A 29 9.50 11.82 13.86
N LEU A 30 8.46 11.05 14.20
CA LEU A 30 7.08 11.51 14.42
C LEU A 30 6.59 11.09 15.81
N THR A 31 5.37 11.52 16.17
CA THR A 31 4.73 11.07 17.41
C THR A 31 3.82 9.86 17.16
N ALA A 32 3.72 8.96 18.14
CA ALA A 32 2.83 7.79 18.04
C ALA A 32 1.37 8.20 17.80
N ASN A 33 0.90 9.28 18.45
CA ASN A 33 -0.44 9.82 18.23
C ASN A 33 -0.63 10.29 16.77
N TYR A 34 0.38 10.94 16.18
CA TYR A 34 0.32 11.35 14.78
C TYR A 34 0.23 10.16 13.83
N ILE A 35 1.05 9.13 14.03
CA ILE A 35 0.95 7.86 13.27
C ILE A 35 -0.46 7.27 13.41
N GLY A 36 -1.01 7.23 14.62
CA GLY A 36 -2.37 6.74 14.86
C GLY A 36 -3.45 7.51 14.09
N MET A 37 -3.38 8.85 14.08
CA MET A 37 -4.30 9.69 13.31
C MET A 37 -4.17 9.43 11.80
N VAL A 38 -2.94 9.26 11.30
CA VAL A 38 -2.69 8.94 9.87
C VAL A 38 -3.28 7.57 9.52
N GLU A 39 -3.05 6.54 10.34
CA GLU A 39 -3.55 5.19 10.08
C GLU A 39 -5.08 5.09 10.10
N ARG A 40 -5.75 5.92 10.91
CA ARG A 40 -7.22 6.00 10.95
C ARG A 40 -7.80 6.92 9.86
N GLY A 41 -6.95 7.60 9.08
CA GLY A 41 -7.39 8.57 8.07
C GLY A 41 -7.90 9.89 8.65
N GLU A 42 -7.70 10.15 9.94
CA GLU A 42 -8.06 11.41 10.61
C GLU A 42 -7.14 12.56 10.20
N LYS A 43 -5.91 12.23 9.79
CA LYS A 43 -4.93 13.22 9.33
C LYS A 43 -4.24 12.77 8.04
N ILE A 44 -4.18 13.68 7.08
CA ILE A 44 -3.43 13.48 5.85
C ILE A 44 -1.99 13.95 6.09
N PRO A 45 -0.96 13.10 5.92
CA PRO A 45 0.41 13.53 6.03
C PRO A 45 0.81 14.44 4.85
N SER A 46 1.73 15.38 5.10
CA SER A 46 2.41 16.07 3.99
C SER A 46 3.19 15.06 3.15
N LEU A 47 3.52 15.39 1.90
CA LEU A 47 4.34 14.52 1.05
C LEU A 47 5.68 14.17 1.73
N GLU A 48 6.34 15.15 2.36
CA GLU A 48 7.57 14.92 3.11
C GLU A 48 7.37 13.91 4.25
N THR A 49 6.27 14.04 5.00
CA THR A 49 5.95 13.12 6.11
C THR A 49 5.60 11.74 5.59
N PHE A 50 4.89 11.65 4.47
CA PHE A 50 4.59 10.40 3.80
C PHE A 50 5.88 9.68 3.39
N ILE A 51 6.82 10.38 2.77
CA ILE A 51 8.15 9.82 2.41
C ILE A 51 8.89 9.32 3.65
N LYS A 52 8.89 10.08 4.76
CA LYS A 52 9.50 9.63 6.03
C LYS A 52 8.89 8.32 6.54
N ILE A 53 7.55 8.21 6.49
CA ILE A 53 6.84 7.00 6.89
C ILE A 53 7.21 5.82 5.97
N LEU A 54 7.23 6.02 4.66
CA LEU A 54 7.58 4.95 3.70
C LEU A 54 9.01 4.46 3.88
N ASN A 55 9.95 5.39 4.09
CA ASN A 55 11.34 5.05 4.37
C ASN A 55 11.48 4.26 5.68
N ALA A 56 10.78 4.68 6.74
CA ALA A 56 10.78 3.97 8.02
C ALA A 56 10.16 2.56 7.94
N LEU A 57 9.22 2.37 7.02
CA LEU A 57 8.60 1.08 6.73
C LEU A 57 9.37 0.24 5.70
N GLU A 58 10.37 0.81 5.03
CA GLU A 58 11.11 0.18 3.92
C GLU A 58 10.18 -0.36 2.83
N VAL A 59 9.17 0.41 2.43
CA VAL A 59 8.19 0.06 1.39
C VAL A 59 8.15 1.12 0.31
N SER A 60 7.89 0.70 -0.94
CA SER A 60 7.73 1.64 -2.04
C SER A 60 6.38 2.37 -1.96
N SER A 61 6.33 3.56 -2.57
CA SER A 61 5.08 4.31 -2.73
C SER A 61 4.04 3.52 -3.51
N ASP A 62 4.44 2.80 -4.56
CA ASP A 62 3.53 1.97 -5.36
C ASP A 62 2.80 0.94 -4.50
N MET A 63 3.51 0.29 -3.57
CA MET A 63 2.91 -0.71 -2.67
C MET A 63 1.85 -0.11 -1.74
N VAL A 64 2.01 1.15 -1.34
CA VAL A 64 1.06 1.87 -0.48
C VAL A 64 -0.07 2.51 -1.29
N LEU A 65 0.19 2.89 -2.55
CA LEU A 65 -0.74 3.59 -3.42
C LEU A 65 -1.49 2.69 -4.42
N ALA A 66 -1.12 1.41 -4.54
CA ALA A 66 -1.61 0.50 -5.58
C ALA A 66 -3.14 0.40 -5.71
N ASP A 67 -3.86 0.52 -4.59
CA ASP A 67 -5.33 0.35 -4.55
C ASP A 67 -6.07 1.70 -4.46
N VAL A 68 -5.35 2.82 -4.52
CA VAL A 68 -5.93 4.18 -4.54
C VAL A 68 -5.71 4.92 -5.86
N LEU A 69 -4.86 4.38 -6.74
CA LEU A 69 -4.60 4.93 -8.07
C LEU A 69 -5.39 4.16 -9.13
N GLU A 70 -6.16 4.88 -9.96
CA GLU A 70 -6.93 4.29 -11.07
C GLU A 70 -6.01 3.59 -12.09
N THR A 71 -4.87 4.21 -12.41
CA THR A 71 -3.85 3.65 -13.33
C THR A 71 -3.21 2.36 -12.82
N GLY A 72 -3.26 2.09 -11.51
CA GLY A 72 -2.73 0.85 -10.92
C GLY A 72 -3.46 -0.40 -11.40
N TYR A 73 -4.77 -0.29 -11.68
CA TYR A 73 -5.55 -1.39 -12.27
C TYR A 73 -5.12 -1.69 -13.70
N THR A 74 -4.82 -0.68 -14.51
CA THR A 74 -4.36 -0.86 -15.89
C THR A 74 -3.05 -1.65 -15.93
N VAL A 75 -2.13 -1.36 -15.01
CA VAL A 75 -0.85 -2.09 -14.88
C VAL A 75 -1.07 -3.52 -14.38
N LYS A 76 -1.87 -3.72 -13.32
CA LYS A 76 -2.20 -5.08 -12.82
C LYS A 76 -2.89 -5.93 -13.91
N ASN A 77 -3.83 -5.35 -14.67
CA ASN A 77 -4.51 -6.02 -15.77
C ASN A 77 -3.55 -6.35 -16.92
N SER A 78 -2.62 -5.46 -17.25
CA SER A 78 -1.58 -5.73 -18.26
C SER A 78 -0.68 -6.88 -17.84
N ILE A 79 -0.20 -6.91 -16.58
CA ILE A 79 0.62 -8.01 -16.04
C ILE A 79 -0.18 -9.32 -15.98
N LEU A 80 -1.47 -9.25 -15.60
CA LEU A 80 -2.37 -10.40 -15.61
C LEU A 80 -2.50 -10.95 -17.03
N ASN A 81 -2.76 -10.10 -18.02
CA ASN A 81 -2.84 -10.48 -19.43
C ASN A 81 -1.55 -11.12 -19.93
N GLU A 82 -0.38 -10.59 -19.56
CA GLU A 82 0.92 -11.22 -19.89
C GLU A 82 1.09 -12.60 -19.26
N LYS A 83 0.67 -12.78 -18.00
CA LYS A 83 0.72 -14.08 -17.32
C LYS A 83 -0.27 -15.07 -17.93
N LEU A 84 -1.48 -14.62 -18.26
CA LEU A 84 -2.49 -15.42 -18.98
C LEU A 84 -1.98 -15.84 -20.36
N ALA A 85 -1.27 -14.96 -21.08
CA ALA A 85 -0.67 -15.27 -22.37
C ALA A 85 0.43 -16.35 -22.29
N LYS A 86 0.98 -16.63 -21.10
CA LYS A 86 1.97 -17.70 -20.86
C LYS A 86 1.36 -19.03 -20.41
N LEU A 87 0.07 -19.08 -20.08
CA LEU A 87 -0.61 -20.32 -19.70
C LEU A 87 -0.96 -21.18 -20.92
N ALA A 88 -1.01 -22.49 -20.74
CA ALA A 88 -1.47 -23.43 -21.77
C ALA A 88 -2.95 -23.17 -22.13
N PRO A 89 -3.36 -23.42 -23.38
CA PRO A 89 -4.74 -23.18 -23.82
C PRO A 89 -5.79 -23.88 -22.94
N GLU A 90 -5.49 -25.09 -22.45
CA GLU A 90 -6.39 -25.87 -21.59
C GLU A 90 -6.70 -25.18 -20.24
N ASP A 91 -5.75 -24.47 -19.66
CA ASP A 91 -5.93 -23.77 -18.39
C ASP A 91 -6.66 -22.43 -18.55
N ARG A 92 -6.61 -21.83 -19.75
CA ARG A 92 -7.37 -20.61 -20.05
C ARG A 92 -8.87 -20.86 -20.15
N SER A 93 -9.27 -22.04 -20.64
CA SER A 93 -10.68 -22.40 -20.79
C SER A 93 -11.43 -22.47 -19.46
N LYS A 94 -10.74 -22.81 -18.36
CA LYS A 94 -11.30 -22.90 -17.00
C LYS A 94 -11.56 -21.55 -16.34
N ILE A 95 -11.05 -20.45 -16.91
CA ILE A 95 -11.19 -19.09 -16.35
C ILE A 95 -12.49 -18.42 -16.85
N TYR A 96 -13.03 -18.88 -17.97
CA TYR A 96 -14.24 -18.34 -18.60
C TYR A 96 -15.52 -19.13 -18.26
N GLU A 97 -15.40 -20.26 -17.57
CA GLU A 97 -16.52 -20.97 -16.91
C GLU A 97 -16.74 -20.44 -15.49
#